data_AF-A0A7C6X5G8-F1
#
_entry.id   AF-A0A7C6X5G8-F1
#
_cell.length_a   1.000
_cell.length_b   1.000
_cell.length_c   1.000
_cell.angle_alpha   90.00
_cell.angle_beta   90.00
_cell.angle_gamma   90.00
#
_symmetry.space_group_name_H-M   'P 1'
#
loop_
_entity.id
_entity.type
_entity.pdbx_description
1 polymer ?
#
loop_
_entity_poly.entity_id
_entity_poly.type
_entity_poly.pdbx_seq_one_letter_code
_entity_poly.pdbx_strand_id
1 'polypeptide(L)'
;MPVIYPRRAKYPYVMAWFQPWGDPMRFRLAALFRWVPGATRAAFLRNARHRIYLLLICSGLGVLAALAPFGIARMRFPAPFDGPEAEPPETTPTPLRTPEEASCEMLQERFRVLVDGKVDTLEKNYDIESDTGRWSWEKESTRSEYLTEWAKDRGLKVVEAKARIEVDAVTPDGPDAVWVEITEHALYTYVPDPDRKQDGDGEPVWTHTFGSRAVHVLELALRGGDWKIRRDWYADPIGHESYLPPCKYGVEPEAADPPGPIGTSRPEPQDDPLNRRGQYDRDAALEYAVKHAGVPALEGSGKYNPNYRVYTFVGGDCANFASQVLQAGGLEQGYGWHYTSEGSASWVRSEDLVWHLLSTGRAKRIYTGDFAGAVRRTPEHPAGIIGEMEPGDIIAYELKGEICHVAVVVGKDPSGYVTIASHTSDRLFFPWDMGWNDNTVFWLIKIVY
;
A
#
# COMPACT_ATOMS: atom_id res chain seq x y z
N MET A 1 52.02 -13.30 -3.52
CA MET A 1 51.51 -12.92 -2.19
C MET A 1 50.04 -12.58 -2.34
N PRO A 2 49.10 -13.38 -1.82
CA PRO A 2 47.68 -13.04 -1.87
C PRO A 2 47.28 -12.29 -0.59
N VAL A 3 46.59 -11.17 -0.76
CA VAL A 3 45.98 -10.42 0.35
C VAL A 3 44.68 -11.13 0.74
N ILE A 4 44.70 -11.70 1.94
CA ILE A 4 43.57 -12.36 2.60
C ILE A 4 42.69 -11.27 3.23
N TYR A 5 41.42 -11.16 2.81
CA TYR A 5 40.40 -10.44 3.56
C TYR A 5 39.72 -11.40 4.55
N PRO A 6 39.52 -11.01 5.82
CA PRO A 6 38.96 -11.91 6.83
C PRO A 6 37.45 -12.08 6.68
N ARG A 7 37.00 -13.34 6.75
CA ARG A 7 35.60 -13.73 6.94
C ARG A 7 35.07 -13.09 8.23
N ARG A 8 34.08 -12.19 8.13
CA ARG A 8 33.25 -11.80 9.27
C ARG A 8 32.07 -12.76 9.42
N ALA A 9 31.73 -12.99 10.68
CA ALA A 9 30.95 -14.08 11.19
C ALA A 9 29.48 -14.08 10.73
N LYS A 10 28.93 -15.30 10.63
CA LYS A 10 27.51 -15.58 10.45
C LYS A 10 26.71 -15.07 11.66
N TYR A 11 25.73 -14.20 11.42
CA TYR A 11 24.60 -13.99 12.33
C TYR A 11 23.39 -14.74 11.76
N PRO A 12 22.65 -15.53 12.54
CA PRO A 12 21.27 -15.89 12.19
C PRO A 12 20.38 -14.69 12.54
N TYR A 13 19.33 -14.40 11.76
CA TYR A 13 17.97 -14.06 12.22
C TYR A 13 17.14 -13.42 11.09
N VAL A 14 15.95 -14.00 10.88
CA VAL A 14 14.73 -13.41 10.31
C VAL A 14 13.98 -12.74 11.47
N MET A 15 13.38 -11.55 11.30
CA MET A 15 12.20 -11.08 12.06
C MET A 15 11.61 -9.81 11.43
N ALA A 16 10.29 -9.71 11.53
CA ALA A 16 9.41 -8.70 10.97
C ALA A 16 9.70 -7.26 11.45
N TRP A 17 9.47 -6.30 10.55
CA TRP A 17 9.58 -4.88 10.82
C TRP A 17 8.29 -4.34 11.47
N PHE A 18 8.31 -4.23 12.80
CA PHE A 18 7.58 -3.20 13.56
C PHE A 18 8.64 -2.33 14.23
N GLN A 19 8.65 -1.01 14.00
CA GLN A 19 9.59 -0.09 14.66
C GLN A 19 9.09 0.32 16.06
N PRO A 20 9.99 0.68 17.00
CA PRO A 20 9.82 0.43 18.43
C PRO A 20 9.75 1.69 19.30
N TRP A 21 9.13 1.61 20.48
CA TRP A 21 9.51 2.40 21.67
C TRP A 21 9.30 1.63 22.99
N GLY A 22 10.36 1.56 23.81
CA GLY A 22 10.35 1.55 25.28
C GLY A 22 10.12 0.24 26.07
N ASP A 23 11.23 -0.39 26.51
CA ASP A 23 11.53 -0.85 27.91
C ASP A 23 12.31 -2.20 27.96
N PRO A 24 13.50 -2.31 28.61
CA PRO A 24 14.33 -3.51 28.55
C PRO A 24 14.05 -4.45 29.72
N MET A 25 12.96 -5.21 29.66
CA MET A 25 12.83 -6.46 30.44
C MET A 25 11.98 -7.48 29.69
N ARG A 26 12.63 -8.52 29.14
CA ARG A 26 12.16 -9.94 29.04
C ARG A 26 12.96 -10.71 27.98
N PHE A 27 14.18 -11.11 28.31
CA PHE A 27 14.81 -12.28 27.68
C PHE A 27 14.40 -13.52 28.50
N ARG A 28 13.59 -14.41 27.91
CA ARG A 28 13.55 -15.90 28.05
C ARG A 28 12.14 -16.44 27.76
N LEU A 29 11.87 -16.79 26.49
CA LEU A 29 10.73 -17.67 26.13
C LEU A 29 10.97 -18.45 24.82
N ALA A 30 12.22 -18.81 24.52
CA ALA A 30 12.58 -19.54 23.28
C ALA A 30 12.95 -21.03 23.50
N ALA A 31 12.24 -21.75 24.39
CA ALA A 31 12.57 -23.15 24.70
C ALA A 31 11.41 -24.16 24.66
N LEU A 32 10.21 -23.82 24.17
CA LEU A 32 9.02 -24.68 24.33
C LEU A 32 8.34 -25.23 23.06
N PHE A 33 8.98 -25.20 21.88
CA PHE A 33 8.35 -25.71 20.64
C PHE A 33 9.04 -26.93 20.00
N ARG A 34 9.66 -27.81 20.80
CA ARG A 34 10.26 -29.06 20.29
C ARG A 34 9.41 -30.32 20.45
N TRP A 35 8.17 -30.23 20.96
CA TRP A 35 7.34 -31.41 21.28
C TRP A 35 5.86 -31.23 20.93
N VAL A 36 5.52 -31.10 19.64
CA VAL A 36 4.12 -31.23 19.18
C VAL A 36 4.05 -32.17 17.96
N PRO A 37 3.30 -33.29 18.02
CA PRO A 37 3.19 -34.25 16.92
C PRO A 37 2.45 -33.71 15.67
N GLY A 38 2.77 -34.27 14.49
CA GLY A 38 2.38 -33.75 13.17
C GLY A 38 0.87 -33.73 12.86
N ALA A 39 0.03 -34.53 13.52
CA ALA A 39 -1.41 -34.54 13.29
C ALA A 39 -2.11 -33.25 13.78
N THR A 40 -1.55 -32.58 14.79
CA THR A 40 -2.10 -31.32 15.35
C THR A 40 -1.82 -30.10 14.46
N ARG A 41 -0.81 -30.17 13.56
CA ARG A 41 -0.50 -29.10 12.60
C ARG A 41 -1.53 -29.00 11.47
N ALA A 42 -2.12 -30.12 11.04
CA ALA A 42 -3.12 -30.12 9.97
C ALA A 42 -4.49 -29.57 10.42
N ALA A 43 -4.82 -29.67 11.71
CA ALA A 43 -6.03 -29.07 12.29
C ALA A 43 -5.92 -27.55 12.47
N PHE A 44 -4.71 -27.01 12.66
CA PHE A 44 -4.44 -25.59 12.87
C PHE A 44 -4.70 -24.71 11.63
N LEU A 45 -4.65 -25.28 10.42
CA LEU A 45 -4.76 -24.54 9.16
C LEU A 45 -6.20 -24.45 8.61
N ARG A 46 -7.18 -25.06 9.27
CA ARG A 46 -8.57 -25.17 8.76
C ARG A 46 -9.61 -24.37 9.55
N ASN A 47 -9.23 -23.64 10.59
CA ASN A 47 -10.20 -23.03 11.50
C ASN A 47 -9.85 -21.57 11.83
N ALA A 48 -10.78 -20.64 11.57
CA ALA A 48 -10.59 -19.18 11.68
C ALA A 48 -10.10 -18.73 13.06
N ARG A 49 -10.51 -19.43 14.12
CA ARG A 49 -10.08 -19.17 15.51
C ARG A 49 -8.57 -19.30 15.72
N HIS A 50 -7.84 -20.05 14.90
CA HIS A 50 -6.39 -20.25 15.05
C HIS A 50 -5.55 -19.24 14.25
N ARG A 51 -6.16 -18.48 13.32
CA ARG A 51 -5.50 -17.35 12.63
C ARG A 51 -5.31 -16.17 13.58
N ILE A 52 -6.28 -15.96 14.48
CA ILE A 52 -6.24 -14.96 15.56
C ILE A 52 -5.08 -15.24 16.53
N TYR A 53 -4.81 -16.51 16.86
CA TYR A 53 -3.66 -16.86 17.70
C TYR A 53 -2.31 -16.61 17.02
N LEU A 54 -2.22 -16.71 15.69
CA LEU A 54 -1.00 -16.36 14.97
C LEU A 54 -0.76 -14.83 14.99
N LEU A 55 -1.82 -14.03 14.86
CA LEU A 55 -1.77 -12.57 14.98
C LEU A 55 -1.41 -12.12 16.40
N LEU A 56 -1.99 -12.73 17.44
CA LEU A 56 -1.73 -12.40 18.85
C LEU A 56 -0.36 -12.86 19.36
N ILE A 57 0.18 -13.97 18.85
CA ILE A 57 1.53 -14.45 19.21
C ILE A 57 2.61 -13.59 18.53
N CYS A 58 2.32 -12.99 17.39
CA CYS A 58 3.22 -12.03 16.73
C CYS A 58 3.21 -10.62 17.37
N SER A 59 2.27 -10.32 18.27
CA SER A 59 2.14 -9.01 18.94
C SER A 59 2.48 -9.00 20.44
N GLY A 60 3.07 -10.07 20.98
CA GLY A 60 3.75 -10.03 22.28
C GLY A 60 2.89 -9.94 23.56
N LEU A 61 1.58 -10.24 23.53
CA LEU A 61 0.72 -10.22 24.72
C LEU A 61 0.16 -11.61 25.05
N GLY A 62 0.91 -12.35 25.87
CA GLY A 62 0.45 -13.55 26.54
C GLY A 62 0.35 -13.33 28.05
N VAL A 63 -0.89 -13.29 28.54
CA VAL A 63 -1.37 -13.67 29.89
C VAL A 63 -0.88 -12.83 31.08
N LEU A 64 -1.82 -12.10 31.70
CA LEU A 64 -2.11 -12.14 33.15
C LEU A 64 -3.34 -11.28 33.49
N ALA A 65 -4.47 -11.93 33.76
CA ALA A 65 -5.58 -11.35 34.51
C ALA A 65 -6.09 -12.40 35.50
N ALA A 66 -5.95 -12.14 36.79
CA ALA A 66 -6.79 -12.74 37.82
C ALA A 66 -6.65 -12.00 39.18
N LEU A 67 -7.80 -11.90 39.86
CA LEU A 67 -8.08 -11.58 41.28
C LEU A 67 -8.33 -10.09 41.60
N ALA A 68 -9.39 -9.62 42.29
CA ALA A 68 -10.66 -10.15 42.82
C ALA A 68 -11.53 -8.92 43.33
N PRO A 69 -12.64 -9.01 44.12
CA PRO A 69 -13.95 -8.41 43.80
C PRO A 69 -14.58 -7.48 44.90
N PHE A 70 -15.89 -7.19 44.76
CA PHE A 70 -16.87 -6.49 45.67
C PHE A 70 -16.90 -4.96 45.56
N GLY A 71 -18.03 -4.22 45.52
CA GLY A 71 -19.45 -4.49 45.78
C GLY A 71 -20.06 -3.32 46.59
N ILE A 72 -21.33 -2.95 46.35
CA ILE A 72 -22.34 -2.29 47.23
C ILE A 72 -23.08 -1.11 46.56
N ALA A 73 -24.39 -1.08 46.79
CA ALA A 73 -25.41 -0.25 46.16
C ALA A 73 -26.13 0.71 47.14
N ARG A 74 -26.75 1.76 46.56
CA ARG A 74 -27.91 2.59 47.01
C ARG A 74 -27.65 3.61 48.15
N MET A 75 -28.28 4.79 48.25
CA MET A 75 -29.66 5.23 47.92
C MET A 75 -29.79 6.78 47.89
N ARG A 76 -30.90 7.30 47.33
CA ARG A 76 -31.30 8.72 47.07
C ARG A 76 -31.87 9.49 48.29
N PHE A 77 -31.97 10.83 48.17
CA PHE A 77 -33.02 11.70 48.77
C PHE A 77 -33.36 12.94 47.85
N PRO A 78 -34.51 13.63 48.00
CA PRO A 78 -35.27 14.24 46.89
C PRO A 78 -35.36 15.80 46.78
N ALA A 79 -35.65 16.24 45.54
CA ALA A 79 -36.49 17.36 44.99
C ALA A 79 -36.27 18.85 45.41
N PRO A 80 -36.54 19.82 44.50
CA PRO A 80 -37.92 20.29 44.27
C PRO A 80 -38.33 20.50 42.79
N PHE A 81 -39.65 20.68 42.63
CA PHE A 81 -40.45 20.90 41.42
C PHE A 81 -40.00 22.08 40.54
N ASP A 82 -39.93 21.85 39.23
CA ASP A 82 -40.14 22.86 38.19
C ASP A 82 -41.28 22.40 37.26
N GLY A 83 -42.09 23.35 36.79
CA GLY A 83 -43.31 23.12 36.00
C GLY A 83 -43.04 22.53 34.60
N PRO A 84 -44.09 22.20 33.83
CA PRO A 84 -43.93 21.55 32.54
C PRO A 84 -43.34 22.53 31.52
N GLU A 85 -42.04 22.41 31.29
CA GLU A 85 -41.38 22.92 30.10
C GLU A 85 -41.87 22.07 28.91
N ALA A 86 -42.30 22.72 27.83
CA ALA A 86 -42.82 22.04 26.66
C ALA A 86 -41.76 21.08 26.11
N GLU A 87 -42.07 19.79 26.04
CA GLU A 87 -41.17 18.79 25.49
C GLU A 87 -40.80 19.19 24.05
N PRO A 88 -39.49 19.30 23.73
CA PRO A 88 -39.08 19.41 22.34
C PRO A 88 -39.57 18.18 21.58
N PRO A 89 -39.93 18.30 20.29
CA PRO A 89 -40.47 17.18 19.53
C PRO A 89 -39.54 15.98 19.67
N GLU A 90 -40.09 14.84 20.12
CA GLU A 90 -39.37 13.57 20.18
C GLU A 90 -38.77 13.30 18.79
N THR A 91 -37.48 13.62 18.64
CA THR A 91 -36.69 13.13 17.52
C THR A 91 -36.60 11.65 17.73
N THR A 92 -37.38 10.88 16.97
CA THR A 92 -37.30 9.42 16.98
C THR A 92 -35.82 9.05 16.83
N PRO A 93 -35.20 8.32 17.78
CA PRO A 93 -33.78 8.02 17.70
C PRO A 93 -33.53 7.30 16.38
N THR A 94 -32.64 7.83 15.55
CA THR A 94 -32.19 7.12 14.35
C THR A 94 -31.71 5.74 14.80
N PRO A 95 -32.19 4.64 14.19
CA PRO A 95 -31.74 3.31 14.55
C PRO A 95 -30.21 3.23 14.48
N LEU A 96 -29.58 2.62 15.49
CA LEU A 96 -28.14 2.37 15.48
C LEU A 96 -27.81 1.56 14.21
N ARG A 97 -26.92 2.12 13.38
CA ARG A 97 -26.39 1.45 12.18
C ARG A 97 -25.69 0.15 12.55
N THR A 98 -25.72 -0.82 11.65
CA THR A 98 -24.88 -2.02 11.84
C THR A 98 -23.39 -1.65 11.76
N PRO A 99 -22.48 -2.43 12.36
CA PRO A 99 -21.04 -2.24 12.17
C PRO A 99 -20.60 -2.19 10.70
N GLU A 100 -21.23 -2.99 9.85
CA GLU A 100 -21.00 -3.05 8.41
C GLU A 100 -21.36 -1.72 7.73
N GLU A 101 -22.58 -1.23 7.98
CA GLU A 101 -23.06 0.03 7.41
C GLU A 101 -22.21 1.21 7.88
N ALA A 102 -21.95 1.27 9.19
CA ALA A 102 -21.15 2.34 9.79
C ALA A 102 -19.73 2.35 9.22
N SER A 103 -19.04 1.20 9.17
CA SER A 103 -17.67 1.13 8.64
C SER A 103 -17.59 1.48 7.16
N CYS A 104 -18.53 1.01 6.34
CA CYS A 104 -18.59 1.37 4.92
C CYS A 104 -18.75 2.88 4.73
N GLU A 105 -19.67 3.51 5.47
CA GLU A 105 -19.92 4.95 5.38
C GLU A 105 -18.69 5.76 5.82
N MET A 106 -18.09 5.40 6.97
CA MET A 106 -16.90 6.08 7.49
C MET A 106 -15.72 6.00 6.51
N LEU A 107 -15.49 4.85 5.88
CA LEU A 107 -14.43 4.70 4.87
C LEU A 107 -14.75 5.47 3.59
N GLN A 108 -16.00 5.49 3.13
CA GLN A 108 -16.41 6.30 1.98
C GLN A 108 -16.22 7.81 2.21
N GLU A 109 -16.46 8.30 3.43
CA GLU A 109 -16.20 9.70 3.77
C GLU A 109 -14.71 10.06 3.62
N ARG A 110 -13.79 9.14 3.93
CA ARG A 110 -12.34 9.36 3.73
C ARG A 110 -12.00 9.70 2.28
N PHE A 111 -12.62 9.01 1.32
CA PHE A 111 -12.39 9.28 -0.10
C PHE A 111 -12.92 10.64 -0.53
N ARG A 112 -14.04 11.11 0.04
CA ARG A 112 -14.57 12.44 -0.29
C ARG A 112 -13.60 13.53 0.16
N VAL A 113 -13.00 13.40 1.34
CA VAL A 113 -12.08 14.42 1.87
C VAL A 113 -10.74 14.49 1.16
N LEU A 114 -10.32 13.41 0.49
CA LEU A 114 -9.13 13.43 -0.39
C LEU A 114 -9.29 14.39 -1.57
N VAL A 115 -10.52 14.77 -1.92
CA VAL A 115 -10.82 15.69 -3.02
C VAL A 115 -11.13 17.09 -2.51
N ASP A 116 -11.99 17.23 -1.48
CA ASP A 116 -12.43 18.53 -1.00
C ASP A 116 -11.56 19.15 0.11
N GLY A 117 -10.61 18.38 0.65
CA GLY A 117 -9.67 18.80 1.68
C GLY A 117 -10.27 18.98 3.08
N LYS A 118 -11.54 18.62 3.31
CA LYS A 118 -12.25 18.86 4.59
C LYS A 118 -12.00 17.77 5.62
N VAL A 119 -10.74 17.52 5.93
CA VAL A 119 -10.29 16.44 6.81
C VAL A 119 -10.90 16.52 8.22
N ASP A 120 -11.09 17.71 8.78
CA ASP A 120 -11.68 17.91 10.11
C ASP A 120 -13.08 17.26 10.23
N THR A 121 -13.79 17.09 9.11
CA THR A 121 -15.11 16.44 9.11
C THR A 121 -15.05 14.95 9.42
N LEU A 122 -13.86 14.32 9.30
CA LEU A 122 -13.65 12.91 9.62
C LEU A 122 -13.58 12.66 11.11
N GLU A 123 -13.21 13.63 11.95
CA GLU A 123 -12.96 13.44 13.38
C GLU A 123 -14.14 12.77 14.09
N LYS A 124 -15.37 13.14 13.69
CA LYS A 124 -16.63 12.57 14.19
C LYS A 124 -16.71 11.04 14.07
N ASN A 125 -15.95 10.42 13.18
CA ASN A 125 -15.98 8.98 12.91
C ASN A 125 -15.05 8.18 13.83
N TYR A 126 -14.24 8.84 14.67
CA TYR A 126 -13.20 8.20 15.47
C TYR A 126 -13.49 8.31 16.97
N ASP A 127 -12.99 7.33 17.73
CA ASP A 127 -13.01 7.34 19.20
C ASP A 127 -11.86 8.23 19.71
N ILE A 128 -11.98 9.55 19.52
CA ILE A 128 -10.94 10.55 19.80
C ILE A 128 -10.50 10.61 21.27
N GLU A 129 -11.36 10.14 22.18
CA GLU A 129 -11.04 10.02 23.61
C GLU A 129 -10.05 8.89 23.89
N SER A 130 -9.87 7.97 22.93
CA SER A 130 -8.86 6.92 22.99
C SER A 130 -7.62 7.31 22.18
N ASP A 131 -6.43 7.03 22.73
CA ASP A 131 -5.16 7.29 22.04
C ASP A 131 -5.11 6.64 20.65
N THR A 132 -5.63 5.41 20.54
CA THR A 132 -5.61 4.69 19.27
C THR A 132 -6.62 5.23 18.26
N GLY A 133 -7.78 5.72 18.72
CA GLY A 133 -8.77 6.34 17.84
C GLY A 133 -8.28 7.70 17.33
N ARG A 134 -7.68 8.51 18.20
CA ARG A 134 -6.99 9.74 17.82
C ARG A 134 -5.89 9.48 16.79
N TRP A 135 -5.03 8.49 17.03
CA TRP A 135 -3.98 8.12 16.09
C TRP A 135 -4.53 7.67 14.73
N SER A 136 -5.62 6.88 14.70
CA SER A 136 -6.26 6.47 13.46
C SER A 136 -6.86 7.65 12.68
N TRP A 137 -7.35 8.69 13.35
CA TRP A 137 -7.79 9.93 12.70
C TRP A 137 -6.61 10.73 12.16
N GLU A 138 -5.57 10.95 12.98
CA GLU A 138 -4.35 11.67 12.58
C GLU A 138 -3.68 11.02 11.35
N LYS A 139 -3.67 9.68 11.27
CA LYS A 139 -3.17 8.95 10.10
C LYS A 139 -3.93 9.31 8.82
N GLU A 140 -5.27 9.39 8.86
CA GLU A 140 -6.06 9.79 7.70
C GLU A 140 -5.91 11.27 7.36
N SER A 141 -5.73 12.13 8.38
CA SER A 141 -5.39 13.55 8.14
C SER A 141 -4.10 13.68 7.36
N THR A 142 -3.06 13.01 7.85
CA THR A 142 -1.74 13.02 7.24
C THR A 142 -1.77 12.42 5.82
N ARG A 143 -2.57 11.37 5.60
CA ARG A 143 -2.77 10.79 4.26
C ARG A 143 -3.38 11.79 3.27
N SER A 144 -4.36 12.58 3.70
CA SER A 144 -4.98 13.62 2.87
C SER A 144 -4.01 14.76 2.56
N GLU A 145 -3.26 15.20 3.57
CA GLU A 145 -2.19 16.20 3.41
C GLU A 145 -1.12 15.72 2.43
N TYR A 146 -0.64 14.49 2.58
CA TYR A 146 0.35 13.88 1.68
C TYR A 146 -0.11 13.92 0.22
N LEU A 147 -1.34 13.45 -0.07
CA LEU A 147 -1.85 13.40 -1.44
C LEU A 147 -1.99 14.82 -2.03
N THR A 148 -2.45 15.76 -1.20
CA THR A 148 -2.61 17.16 -1.60
C THR A 148 -1.27 17.80 -1.92
N GLU A 149 -0.26 17.63 -1.06
CA GLU A 149 1.09 18.12 -1.29
C GLU A 149 1.75 17.46 -2.51
N TRP A 150 1.57 16.14 -2.65
CA TRP A 150 2.12 15.37 -3.77
C TRP A 150 1.58 15.90 -5.11
N ALA A 151 0.27 16.13 -5.18
CA ALA A 151 -0.38 16.65 -6.38
C ALA A 151 0.05 18.10 -6.66
N LYS A 152 0.03 18.96 -5.64
CA LYS A 152 0.43 20.37 -5.73
C LYS A 152 1.86 20.54 -6.23
N ASP A 153 2.82 19.79 -5.67
CA ASP A 153 4.23 19.88 -6.06
C ASP A 153 4.43 19.51 -7.54
N ARG A 154 3.54 18.68 -8.11
CA ARG A 154 3.53 18.30 -9.54
C ARG A 154 2.68 19.22 -10.42
N GLY A 155 2.01 20.22 -9.85
CA GLY A 155 1.03 21.05 -10.55
C GLY A 155 -0.16 20.25 -11.05
N LEU A 156 -0.62 19.32 -10.24
CA LEU A 156 -1.78 18.46 -10.48
C LEU A 156 -2.87 18.77 -9.45
N LYS A 157 -4.11 18.44 -9.80
CA LYS A 157 -5.27 18.48 -8.91
C LYS A 157 -5.98 17.14 -8.93
N VAL A 158 -6.21 16.57 -7.76
CA VAL A 158 -7.07 15.39 -7.61
C VAL A 158 -8.52 15.85 -7.72
N VAL A 159 -9.28 15.25 -8.65
CA VAL A 159 -10.66 15.64 -8.97
C VAL A 159 -11.67 14.56 -8.62
N GLU A 160 -11.23 13.33 -8.47
CA GLU A 160 -12.08 12.21 -8.05
C GLU A 160 -11.28 11.25 -7.18
N ALA A 161 -11.90 10.78 -6.11
CA ALA A 161 -11.44 9.64 -5.33
C ALA A 161 -12.68 8.85 -4.91
N LYS A 162 -12.75 7.58 -5.30
CA LYS A 162 -13.88 6.70 -5.02
C LYS A 162 -13.41 5.33 -4.61
N ALA A 163 -14.14 4.67 -3.74
CA ALA A 163 -13.85 3.31 -3.36
C ALA A 163 -15.11 2.44 -3.30
N ARG A 164 -14.94 1.20 -3.73
CA ARG A 164 -15.87 0.11 -3.48
C ARG A 164 -15.38 -0.63 -2.24
N ILE A 165 -16.20 -0.64 -1.19
CA ILE A 165 -15.90 -1.22 0.10
C ILE A 165 -16.63 -2.56 0.23
N GLU A 166 -15.91 -3.62 0.56
CA GLU A 166 -16.45 -4.95 0.81
C GLU A 166 -16.15 -5.34 2.26
N VAL A 167 -17.19 -5.70 3.01
CA VAL A 167 -17.02 -6.23 4.37
C VAL A 167 -16.82 -7.75 4.28
N ASP A 168 -15.64 -8.21 4.68
CA ASP A 168 -15.24 -9.60 4.60
C ASP A 168 -15.68 -10.40 5.85
N ALA A 169 -15.57 -9.78 7.03
CA ALA A 169 -15.95 -10.40 8.30
C ALA A 169 -16.31 -9.38 9.38
N VAL A 170 -17.20 -9.77 10.28
CA VAL A 170 -17.55 -9.02 11.48
C VAL A 170 -17.48 -9.96 12.69
N THR A 171 -16.66 -9.60 13.67
CA THR A 171 -16.42 -10.42 14.87
C THR A 171 -16.65 -9.58 16.13
N PRO A 172 -17.71 -9.87 16.92
CA PRO A 172 -17.95 -9.17 18.19
C PRO A 172 -16.80 -9.33 19.20
N ASP A 173 -16.51 -8.28 19.95
CA ASP A 173 -15.49 -8.23 21.00
C ASP A 173 -16.06 -7.63 22.30
N GLY A 174 -17.11 -8.26 22.82
CA GLY A 174 -17.89 -7.74 23.94
C GLY A 174 -19.10 -6.92 23.49
N PRO A 175 -19.79 -6.24 24.44
CA PRO A 175 -21.06 -5.58 24.17
C PRO A 175 -20.93 -4.32 23.31
N ASP A 176 -19.79 -3.62 23.42
CA ASP A 176 -19.60 -2.27 22.87
C ASP A 176 -18.42 -2.20 21.88
N ALA A 177 -17.97 -3.35 21.35
CA ALA A 177 -16.82 -3.41 20.45
C ALA A 177 -16.96 -4.54 19.43
N VAL A 178 -16.42 -4.30 18.24
CA VAL A 178 -16.47 -5.25 17.12
C VAL A 178 -15.27 -5.06 16.21
N TRP A 179 -14.76 -6.18 15.68
CA TRP A 179 -13.74 -6.21 14.66
C TRP A 179 -14.37 -6.37 13.29
N VAL A 180 -13.95 -5.54 12.34
CA VAL A 180 -14.43 -5.58 10.95
C VAL A 180 -13.25 -5.76 10.01
N GLU A 181 -13.25 -6.82 9.22
CA GLU A 181 -12.29 -7.02 8.12
C GLU A 181 -12.91 -6.47 6.83
N ILE A 182 -12.19 -5.61 6.12
CA ILE A 182 -12.69 -4.91 4.94
C ILE A 182 -11.67 -4.99 3.80
N THR A 183 -12.16 -5.22 2.59
CA THR A 183 -11.41 -5.01 1.36
C THR A 183 -11.86 -3.70 0.69
N GLU A 184 -10.93 -2.78 0.53
CA GLU A 184 -11.11 -1.48 -0.13
C GLU A 184 -10.55 -1.55 -1.56
N HIS A 185 -11.37 -1.20 -2.56
CA HIS A 185 -10.94 -1.03 -3.94
C HIS A 185 -11.11 0.42 -4.37
N ALA A 186 -10.01 1.15 -4.46
CA ALA A 186 -10.01 2.58 -4.72
C ALA A 186 -9.59 2.93 -6.14
N LEU A 187 -10.20 3.99 -6.67
CA LEU A 187 -9.79 4.68 -7.89
C LEU A 187 -9.66 6.18 -7.59
N TYR A 188 -8.62 6.76 -8.15
CA TYR A 188 -8.28 8.17 -8.01
C TYR A 188 -8.04 8.74 -9.39
N THR A 189 -8.45 9.99 -9.57
CA THR A 189 -8.29 10.71 -10.83
C THR A 189 -7.68 12.07 -10.57
N TYR A 190 -6.59 12.39 -11.27
CA TYR A 190 -6.01 13.73 -11.28
C TYR A 190 -5.94 14.31 -12.70
N VAL A 191 -5.89 15.63 -12.74
CA VAL A 191 -5.73 16.45 -13.94
C VAL A 191 -4.62 17.48 -13.71
N PRO A 192 -4.08 18.13 -14.76
CA PRO A 192 -3.29 19.35 -14.59
C PRO A 192 -4.03 20.37 -13.74
N ASP A 193 -3.33 21.04 -12.82
CA ASP A 193 -3.90 22.09 -12.00
C ASP A 193 -4.38 23.26 -12.89
N PRO A 194 -5.69 23.54 -12.97
CA PRO A 194 -6.23 24.58 -13.84
C PRO A 194 -5.84 25.99 -13.36
N ASP A 195 -5.54 26.16 -12.06
CA ASP A 195 -5.19 27.47 -11.48
C ASP A 195 -3.73 27.86 -11.79
N ARG A 196 -2.92 26.89 -12.23
CA ARG A 196 -1.53 27.11 -12.66
C ARG A 196 -1.55 27.63 -14.09
N LYS A 197 -1.48 28.96 -14.26
CA LYS A 197 -1.43 29.70 -15.56
C LYS A 197 -1.07 28.81 -16.77
N GLN A 198 -2.08 28.17 -17.34
CA GLN A 198 -2.00 27.62 -18.69
C GLN A 198 -2.43 28.76 -19.61
N ASP A 199 -1.73 28.93 -20.73
CA ASP A 199 -2.17 29.86 -21.76
C ASP A 199 -3.50 29.32 -22.34
N GLY A 200 -4.63 29.81 -21.82
CA GLY A 200 -5.99 29.51 -22.29
C GLY A 200 -6.97 29.11 -21.18
N ASP A 201 -8.10 29.81 -21.13
CA ASP A 201 -9.26 29.44 -20.31
C ASP A 201 -9.91 28.18 -20.93
N GLY A 202 -9.53 26.98 -20.48
CA GLY A 202 -10.01 25.72 -21.06
C GLY A 202 -10.08 24.55 -20.09
N GLU A 203 -10.94 23.58 -20.43
CA GLU A 203 -11.04 22.26 -19.78
C GLU A 203 -9.66 21.57 -19.67
N PRO A 204 -9.45 20.67 -18.69
CA PRO A 204 -8.17 20.02 -18.53
C PRO A 204 -7.78 19.25 -19.79
N VAL A 205 -6.57 19.49 -20.28
CA VAL A 205 -6.05 18.93 -21.54
C VAL A 205 -6.03 17.39 -21.51
N TRP A 206 -5.92 16.79 -20.31
CA TRP A 206 -5.90 15.35 -20.11
C TRP A 206 -6.26 15.00 -18.66
N THR A 207 -6.55 13.72 -18.42
CA THR A 207 -6.78 13.14 -17.08
C THR A 207 -6.03 11.83 -16.95
N HIS A 208 -5.68 11.45 -15.72
CA HIS A 208 -5.11 10.15 -15.41
C HIS A 208 -5.87 9.49 -14.25
N THR A 209 -6.28 8.24 -14.44
CA THR A 209 -6.94 7.44 -13.41
C THR A 209 -6.03 6.28 -13.01
N PHE A 210 -5.83 6.12 -11.71
CA PHE A 210 -5.05 5.05 -11.11
C PHE A 210 -5.81 4.43 -9.95
N GLY A 211 -5.38 3.25 -9.50
CA GLY A 211 -6.14 2.54 -8.48
C GLY A 211 -5.28 1.75 -7.51
N SER A 212 -5.91 1.44 -6.38
CA SER A 212 -5.32 0.61 -5.35
C SER A 212 -6.32 -0.38 -4.76
N ARG A 213 -5.79 -1.42 -4.09
CA ARG A 213 -6.57 -2.26 -3.19
C ARG A 213 -5.86 -2.40 -1.85
N ALA A 214 -6.60 -2.17 -0.78
CA ALA A 214 -6.14 -2.27 0.60
C ALA A 214 -7.03 -3.23 1.40
N VAL A 215 -6.45 -3.89 2.39
CA VAL A 215 -7.19 -4.72 3.35
C VAL A 215 -7.07 -4.07 4.71
N HIS A 216 -8.20 -3.77 5.32
CA HIS A 216 -8.32 -3.15 6.63
C HIS A 216 -8.76 -4.18 7.65
N VAL A 217 -8.21 -4.04 8.85
CA VAL A 217 -8.77 -4.61 10.07
C VAL A 217 -9.15 -3.41 10.95
N LEU A 218 -10.43 -3.24 11.21
CA LEU A 218 -10.96 -2.16 12.03
C LEU A 218 -11.38 -2.68 13.40
N GLU A 219 -11.09 -1.94 14.45
CA GLU A 219 -11.80 -2.08 15.73
C GLU A 219 -12.78 -0.90 15.84
N LEU A 220 -14.08 -1.21 15.86
CA LEU A 220 -15.11 -0.22 16.15
C LEU A 220 -15.48 -0.26 17.64
N ALA A 221 -15.85 0.89 18.18
CA ALA A 221 -16.34 1.06 19.54
C ALA A 221 -17.70 1.75 19.54
N LEU A 222 -18.63 1.26 20.34
CA LEU A 222 -19.91 1.93 20.54
C LEU A 222 -19.71 3.09 21.54
N ARG A 223 -19.95 4.32 21.08
CA ARG A 223 -19.78 5.56 21.85
C ARG A 223 -20.97 6.47 21.61
N GLY A 224 -21.64 6.89 22.69
CA GLY A 224 -22.76 7.83 22.59
C GLY A 224 -23.91 7.34 21.68
N GLY A 225 -24.06 6.02 21.52
CA GLY A 225 -25.08 5.44 20.62
C GLY A 225 -24.67 5.35 19.15
N ASP A 226 -23.39 5.52 18.81
CA ASP A 226 -22.84 5.37 17.45
C ASP A 226 -21.56 4.53 17.43
N TRP A 227 -21.31 3.81 16.33
CA TRP A 227 -20.03 3.17 16.10
C TRP A 227 -18.96 4.20 15.70
N LYS A 228 -17.78 4.09 16.32
CA LYS A 228 -16.60 4.92 16.03
C LYS A 228 -15.39 4.03 15.78
N ILE A 229 -14.50 4.45 14.88
CA ILE A 229 -13.22 3.79 14.63
C ILE A 229 -12.30 4.07 15.81
N ARG A 230 -11.91 3.01 16.51
CA ARG A 230 -10.93 3.06 17.60
C ARG A 230 -9.56 2.60 17.15
N ARG A 231 -9.49 1.71 16.15
CA ARG A 231 -8.25 1.27 15.50
C ARG A 231 -8.49 0.92 14.05
N ASP A 232 -7.48 1.13 13.21
CA ASP A 232 -7.47 0.76 11.80
C ASP A 232 -6.06 0.32 11.38
N TRP A 233 -5.93 -0.96 11.06
CA TRP A 233 -4.70 -1.53 10.52
C TRP A 233 -4.85 -1.85 9.04
N TYR A 234 -4.08 -1.13 8.24
CA TYR A 234 -3.92 -1.40 6.81
C TYR A 234 -2.58 -0.84 6.34
N ALA A 235 -2.03 -1.46 5.30
CA ALA A 235 -0.92 -0.91 4.55
C ALA A 235 -1.48 0.11 3.55
N ASP A 236 -1.12 1.38 3.71
CA ASP A 236 -1.65 2.46 2.90
C ASP A 236 -0.92 2.55 1.53
N PRO A 237 -1.64 2.44 0.40
CA PRO A 237 -1.05 2.60 -0.92
C PRO A 237 -0.57 4.03 -1.22
N ILE A 238 -1.12 5.06 -0.56
CA ILE A 238 -0.76 6.46 -0.77
C ILE A 238 0.40 6.90 0.14
N GLY A 239 0.58 6.23 1.28
CA GLY A 239 1.49 6.70 2.32
C GLY A 239 1.99 5.57 3.21
N HIS A 240 2.75 4.63 2.63
CA HIS A 240 3.43 3.59 3.42
C HIS A 240 4.27 4.19 4.56
N GLU A 241 4.73 5.44 4.38
CA GLU A 241 5.31 6.33 5.39
C GLU A 241 4.61 7.70 5.44
N SER A 242 3.26 7.74 5.51
CA SER A 242 2.45 8.98 5.46
C SER A 242 2.89 10.06 6.44
N TYR A 243 3.56 9.74 7.53
CA TYR A 243 4.12 10.70 8.50
C TYR A 243 5.24 11.60 7.95
N LEU A 244 5.72 11.36 6.74
CA LEU A 244 6.73 12.16 6.08
C LEU A 244 6.17 12.78 4.79
N PRO A 245 6.58 14.03 4.46
CA PRO A 245 6.10 14.69 3.26
C PRO A 245 6.51 13.92 2.00
N PRO A 246 5.75 14.06 0.90
CA PRO A 246 6.10 13.44 -0.38
C PRO A 246 7.46 13.92 -0.89
N CYS A 247 8.07 13.11 -1.77
CA CYS A 247 9.27 13.52 -2.51
C CYS A 247 9.05 14.89 -3.16
N LYS A 248 9.95 15.84 -2.88
CA LYS A 248 9.83 17.19 -3.42
C LYS A 248 10.09 17.20 -4.93
N TYR A 249 9.11 17.74 -5.67
CA TYR A 249 9.22 17.88 -7.11
C TYR A 249 9.98 19.16 -7.47
N GLY A 250 11.31 19.05 -7.55
CA GLY A 250 12.18 20.14 -7.98
C GLY A 250 12.12 20.32 -9.49
N VAL A 251 11.27 21.23 -9.97
CA VAL A 251 11.38 21.76 -11.34
C VAL A 251 12.18 23.05 -11.27
N GLU A 252 13.46 23.01 -11.64
CA GLU A 252 14.07 24.25 -12.15
C GLU A 252 13.45 24.55 -13.51
N PRO A 253 12.88 25.75 -13.71
CA PRO A 253 12.32 26.13 -15.00
C PRO A 253 13.46 26.48 -15.94
N GLU A 254 14.05 25.49 -16.60
CA GLU A 254 14.64 25.77 -17.90
C GLU A 254 13.51 25.81 -18.92
N ALA A 255 13.47 26.90 -19.69
CA ALA A 255 12.61 27.10 -20.83
C ALA A 255 12.96 26.08 -21.91
N ALA A 256 12.50 24.84 -21.73
CA ALA A 256 12.44 23.88 -22.80
C ALA A 256 11.19 24.18 -23.61
N ASP A 257 11.34 24.31 -24.93
CA ASP A 257 10.23 24.32 -25.86
C ASP A 257 9.27 23.18 -25.51
N PRO A 258 7.95 23.38 -25.66
CA PRO A 258 6.98 22.31 -25.44
C PRO A 258 7.45 21.08 -26.24
N PRO A 259 7.50 19.89 -25.62
CA PRO A 259 7.78 18.69 -26.39
C PRO A 259 6.77 18.66 -27.54
N GLY A 260 7.28 18.68 -28.77
CA GLY A 260 6.44 18.52 -29.95
C GLY A 260 5.55 17.29 -29.78
N PRO A 261 4.39 17.22 -30.44
CA PRO A 261 3.46 16.11 -30.29
C PRO A 261 4.24 14.79 -30.41
N ILE A 262 4.26 14.02 -29.32
CA ILE A 262 4.79 12.66 -29.33
C ILE A 262 3.93 11.92 -30.34
N GLY A 263 4.50 11.69 -31.52
CA GLY A 263 3.81 11.00 -32.60
C GLY A 263 3.34 9.65 -32.08
N THR A 264 2.05 9.40 -32.18
CA THR A 264 1.40 8.10 -31.92
C THR A 264 1.75 7.05 -32.97
N SER A 265 2.87 7.19 -33.68
CA SER A 265 3.39 6.15 -34.57
C SER A 265 4.09 5.10 -33.72
N ARG A 266 3.30 4.22 -33.10
CA ARG A 266 3.73 2.86 -32.83
C ARG A 266 4.19 2.28 -34.17
N PRO A 267 5.45 1.86 -34.35
CA PRO A 267 5.80 1.05 -35.51
C PRO A 267 4.86 -0.15 -35.48
N GLU A 268 4.13 -0.40 -36.57
CA GLU A 268 3.35 -1.64 -36.66
C GLU A 268 4.29 -2.82 -36.37
N PRO A 269 3.85 -3.82 -35.59
CA PRO A 269 4.66 -5.01 -35.33
C PRO A 269 5.01 -5.65 -36.68
N GLN A 270 6.28 -5.57 -37.06
CA GLN A 270 6.80 -6.44 -38.11
C GLN A 270 6.96 -7.81 -37.48
N ASP A 271 5.84 -8.53 -37.37
CA ASP A 271 5.76 -9.86 -36.79
C ASP A 271 6.47 -10.87 -37.68
N ASP A 272 7.71 -11.21 -37.33
CA ASP A 272 8.31 -12.50 -37.66
C ASP A 272 8.22 -13.42 -36.43
N PRO A 273 7.29 -14.41 -36.41
CA PRO A 273 7.12 -15.34 -35.30
C PRO A 273 8.34 -16.23 -35.04
N LEU A 274 9.30 -16.29 -35.96
CA LEU A 274 10.43 -17.23 -35.88
C LEU A 274 11.65 -16.67 -35.12
N ASN A 275 11.63 -15.39 -34.69
CA ASN A 275 12.79 -14.74 -34.06
C ASN A 275 12.61 -14.42 -32.55
N ARG A 276 11.53 -14.87 -31.88
CA ARG A 276 11.21 -14.50 -30.48
C ARG A 276 11.87 -15.35 -29.37
N ARG A 277 12.81 -16.25 -29.69
CA ARG A 277 13.53 -17.00 -28.63
C ARG A 277 14.65 -16.14 -28.07
N GLY A 278 14.49 -15.69 -26.82
CA GLY A 278 15.50 -14.90 -26.10
C GLY A 278 15.34 -13.39 -26.25
N GLN A 279 14.10 -12.89 -26.37
CA GLN A 279 13.81 -11.46 -26.28
C GLN A 279 12.67 -11.24 -25.28
N TYR A 280 12.80 -10.26 -24.40
CA TYR A 280 11.77 -9.90 -23.42
C TYR A 280 10.50 -9.32 -24.09
N ASP A 281 9.35 -9.98 -23.90
CA ASP A 281 8.04 -9.56 -24.39
C ASP A 281 7.40 -8.58 -23.39
N ARG A 282 7.61 -7.29 -23.64
CA ARG A 282 7.07 -6.21 -22.79
C ARG A 282 5.54 -6.11 -22.86
N ASP A 283 4.93 -6.44 -23.99
CA ASP A 283 3.47 -6.40 -24.15
C ASP A 283 2.82 -7.50 -23.30
N ALA A 284 3.39 -8.71 -23.31
CA ALA A 284 2.92 -9.81 -22.45
C ALA A 284 3.14 -9.52 -20.95
N ALA A 285 4.27 -8.90 -20.59
CA ALA A 285 4.52 -8.45 -19.23
C ALA A 285 3.48 -7.42 -18.77
N LEU A 286 3.19 -6.42 -19.61
CA LEU A 286 2.18 -5.40 -19.33
C LEU A 286 0.78 -6.00 -19.19
N GLU A 287 0.35 -6.85 -20.13
CA GLU A 287 -0.95 -7.51 -20.08
C GLU A 287 -1.11 -8.29 -18.77
N TYR A 288 -0.08 -9.05 -18.39
CA TYR A 288 -0.07 -9.79 -17.14
C TYR A 288 -0.19 -8.86 -15.93
N ALA A 289 0.61 -7.78 -15.88
CA ALA A 289 0.61 -6.84 -14.78
C ALA A 289 -0.77 -6.21 -14.58
N VAL A 290 -1.39 -5.73 -15.65
CA VAL A 290 -2.73 -5.11 -15.62
C VAL A 290 -3.79 -6.10 -15.15
N LYS A 291 -3.77 -7.33 -15.68
CA LYS A 291 -4.72 -8.37 -15.33
C LYS A 291 -4.62 -8.79 -13.87
N HIS A 292 -3.38 -8.89 -13.35
CA HIS A 292 -3.08 -9.53 -12.08
C HIS A 292 -2.66 -8.61 -10.93
N ALA A 293 -2.71 -7.29 -11.11
CA ALA A 293 -2.38 -6.32 -10.08
C ALA A 293 -3.31 -6.35 -8.85
N GLY A 294 -4.49 -6.98 -8.92
CA GLY A 294 -5.45 -7.02 -7.79
C GLY A 294 -6.33 -5.77 -7.66
N VAL A 295 -6.15 -4.78 -8.55
CA VAL A 295 -6.93 -3.55 -8.61
C VAL A 295 -7.97 -3.62 -9.75
N PRO A 296 -9.27 -3.45 -9.48
CA PRO A 296 -10.32 -3.52 -10.51
C PRO A 296 -10.47 -2.19 -11.28
N ALA A 297 -9.37 -1.68 -11.86
CA ALA A 297 -9.37 -0.40 -12.59
C ALA A 297 -9.84 -0.53 -14.05
N LEU A 298 -9.67 -1.71 -14.64
CA LEU A 298 -10.07 -2.03 -16.01
C LEU A 298 -10.93 -3.31 -16.04
N GLU A 299 -11.72 -3.47 -17.09
CA GLU A 299 -12.44 -4.72 -17.34
C GLU A 299 -11.45 -5.90 -17.41
N GLY A 300 -11.75 -6.98 -16.70
CA GLY A 300 -10.87 -8.16 -16.63
C GLY A 300 -9.66 -8.03 -15.68
N SER A 301 -9.43 -6.86 -15.07
CA SER A 301 -8.45 -6.68 -13.99
C SER A 301 -9.04 -6.98 -12.60
N GLY A 302 -8.24 -6.80 -11.54
CA GLY A 302 -8.72 -6.91 -10.16
C GLY A 302 -8.59 -8.29 -9.49
N LYS A 303 -7.89 -9.23 -10.11
CA LYS A 303 -7.72 -10.59 -9.57
C LYS A 303 -6.28 -11.03 -9.54
N TYR A 304 -5.85 -11.63 -8.44
CA TYR A 304 -4.54 -12.25 -8.36
C TYR A 304 -4.52 -13.50 -9.26
N ASN A 305 -3.33 -13.92 -9.70
CA ASN A 305 -3.21 -15.18 -10.43
C ASN A 305 -3.34 -16.37 -9.46
N PRO A 306 -4.35 -17.25 -9.60
CA PRO A 306 -4.57 -18.35 -8.67
C PRO A 306 -3.49 -19.44 -8.72
N ASN A 307 -2.63 -19.44 -9.74
CA ASN A 307 -1.51 -20.39 -9.84
C ASN A 307 -0.35 -20.04 -8.89
N TYR A 308 -0.34 -18.82 -8.34
CA TYR A 308 0.69 -18.35 -7.43
C TYR A 308 0.11 -18.14 -6.04
N ARG A 309 0.91 -18.47 -5.03
CA ARG A 309 0.58 -18.20 -3.64
C ARG A 309 0.60 -16.69 -3.40
N VAL A 310 -0.35 -16.22 -2.60
CA VAL A 310 -0.43 -14.85 -2.11
C VAL A 310 0.43 -14.70 -0.85
N TYR A 311 1.36 -13.74 -0.86
CA TYR A 311 2.29 -13.48 0.23
C TYR A 311 2.00 -12.17 1.00
N THR A 312 0.92 -11.44 0.67
CA THR A 312 0.60 -10.11 1.22
C THR A 312 0.76 -10.01 2.75
N PHE A 313 0.28 -11.00 3.53
CA PHE A 313 0.33 -10.97 5.01
C PHE A 313 1.60 -11.58 5.62
N VAL A 314 2.46 -12.21 4.83
CA VAL A 314 3.70 -12.84 5.30
C VAL A 314 4.96 -12.12 4.80
N GLY A 315 4.78 -11.11 3.93
CA GLY A 315 5.85 -10.36 3.27
C GLY A 315 6.32 -11.02 1.97
N GLY A 316 6.79 -10.19 1.03
CA GLY A 316 7.38 -10.65 -0.24
C GLY A 316 6.44 -10.69 -1.45
N ASP A 317 5.20 -10.24 -1.31
CA ASP A 317 4.23 -10.33 -2.42
C ASP A 317 4.56 -9.38 -3.58
N CYS A 318 5.17 -8.23 -3.30
CA CYS A 318 5.66 -7.32 -4.32
C CYS A 318 6.66 -7.99 -5.28
N ALA A 319 7.68 -8.67 -4.73
CA ALA A 319 8.66 -9.42 -5.52
C ALA A 319 8.06 -10.66 -6.19
N ASN A 320 7.13 -11.35 -5.52
CA ASN A 320 6.39 -12.46 -6.10
C ASN A 320 5.60 -12.02 -7.35
N PHE A 321 4.87 -10.90 -7.27
CA PHE A 321 4.14 -10.33 -8.40
C PHE A 321 5.08 -9.87 -9.51
N ALA A 322 6.14 -9.13 -9.17
CA ALA A 322 7.15 -8.72 -10.15
C ALA A 322 7.76 -9.91 -10.88
N SER A 323 8.10 -10.99 -10.16
CA SER A 323 8.60 -12.23 -10.75
C SER A 323 7.60 -12.90 -11.70
N GLN A 324 6.31 -12.90 -11.35
CA GLN A 324 5.28 -13.39 -12.26
C GLN A 324 5.19 -12.58 -13.55
N VAL A 325 5.25 -11.24 -13.46
CA VAL A 325 5.23 -10.35 -14.63
C VAL A 325 6.47 -10.58 -15.50
N LEU A 326 7.65 -10.68 -14.89
CA LEU A 326 8.90 -11.00 -15.58
C LEU A 326 8.82 -12.34 -16.30
N GLN A 327 8.27 -13.37 -15.66
CA GLN A 327 8.05 -14.69 -16.27
C GLN A 327 7.06 -14.62 -17.44
N ALA A 328 5.97 -13.87 -17.30
CA ALA A 328 4.98 -13.68 -18.36
C ALA A 328 5.58 -12.96 -19.58
N GLY A 329 6.52 -12.04 -19.37
CA GLY A 329 7.32 -11.42 -20.44
C GLY A 329 8.42 -12.32 -21.01
N GLY A 330 8.51 -13.59 -20.60
CA GLY A 330 9.39 -14.58 -21.22
C GLY A 330 10.72 -14.84 -20.51
N LEU A 331 10.97 -14.26 -19.33
CA LEU A 331 12.17 -14.63 -18.55
C LEU A 331 12.06 -16.08 -18.10
N GLU A 332 13.02 -16.89 -18.51
CA GLU A 332 13.09 -18.29 -18.12
C GLU A 332 13.48 -18.45 -16.65
N GLN A 333 12.80 -19.33 -15.92
CA GLN A 333 13.21 -19.68 -14.56
C GLN A 333 14.60 -20.34 -14.56
N GLY A 334 15.41 -20.08 -13.53
CA GLY A 334 16.78 -20.58 -13.44
C GLY A 334 17.65 -19.75 -12.49
N TYR A 335 18.91 -20.16 -12.31
CA TYR A 335 19.90 -19.43 -11.49
C TYR A 335 19.41 -19.04 -10.09
N GLY A 336 18.64 -19.94 -9.45
CA GLY A 336 18.08 -19.70 -8.12
C GLY A 336 16.77 -18.90 -8.10
N TRP A 337 16.30 -18.38 -9.23
CA TRP A 337 15.00 -17.74 -9.42
C TRP A 337 14.00 -18.69 -10.06
N HIS A 338 13.06 -19.17 -9.24
CA HIS A 338 12.06 -20.14 -9.67
C HIS A 338 10.83 -20.12 -8.76
N TYR A 339 9.73 -20.63 -9.31
CA TYR A 339 8.47 -20.90 -8.64
C TYR A 339 8.01 -22.30 -8.98
N THR A 340 7.73 -23.11 -7.95
CA THR A 340 7.16 -24.45 -8.10
C THR A 340 5.80 -24.52 -7.42
N SER A 341 5.74 -24.99 -6.18
CA SER A 341 4.60 -24.77 -5.27
C SER A 341 4.80 -23.54 -4.38
N GLU A 342 6.02 -23.02 -4.34
CA GLU A 342 6.45 -21.83 -3.63
C GLU A 342 7.55 -21.13 -4.42
N GLY A 343 7.68 -19.83 -4.23
CA GLY A 343 8.75 -19.06 -4.82
C GLY A 343 10.05 -19.18 -4.01
N SER A 344 11.16 -19.34 -4.71
CA SER A 344 12.51 -19.22 -4.17
C SER A 344 12.78 -17.84 -3.53
N ALA A 345 13.87 -17.69 -2.78
CA ALA A 345 14.23 -16.41 -2.17
C ALA A 345 14.29 -15.26 -3.20
N SER A 346 14.98 -15.46 -4.32
CA SER A 346 15.04 -14.47 -5.39
C SER A 346 13.72 -14.25 -6.14
N TRP A 347 12.75 -15.15 -5.97
CA TRP A 347 11.39 -14.95 -6.51
C TRP A 347 10.52 -14.08 -5.61
N VAL A 348 10.61 -14.25 -4.28
CA VAL A 348 9.67 -13.63 -3.32
C VAL A 348 10.29 -12.52 -2.46
N ARG A 349 11.60 -12.26 -2.52
CA ARG A 349 12.24 -11.20 -1.72
C ARG A 349 12.76 -10.10 -2.63
N SER A 350 12.36 -8.86 -2.35
CA SER A 350 12.65 -7.67 -3.16
C SER A 350 14.13 -7.51 -3.47
N GLU A 351 14.98 -7.54 -2.45
CA GLU A 351 16.43 -7.44 -2.59
C GLU A 351 17.03 -8.60 -3.39
N ASP A 352 16.65 -9.84 -3.08
CA ASP A 352 17.17 -11.03 -3.75
C ASP A 352 16.75 -11.06 -5.25
N LEU A 353 15.56 -10.57 -5.58
CA LEU A 353 15.08 -10.44 -6.96
C LEU A 353 15.95 -9.44 -7.74
N VAL A 354 16.16 -8.23 -7.19
CA VAL A 354 16.98 -7.20 -7.84
C VAL A 354 18.40 -7.72 -8.07
N TRP A 355 19.02 -8.33 -7.06
CA TRP A 355 20.36 -8.89 -7.21
C TRP A 355 20.41 -10.07 -8.17
N HIS A 356 19.38 -10.93 -8.22
CA HIS A 356 19.30 -11.97 -9.23
C HIS A 356 19.31 -11.38 -10.64
N LEU A 357 18.46 -10.39 -10.92
CA LEU A 357 18.37 -9.75 -12.24
C LEU A 357 19.69 -9.11 -12.66
N LEU A 358 20.36 -8.40 -11.74
CA LEU A 358 21.63 -7.75 -12.01
C LEU A 358 22.79 -8.75 -12.17
N SER A 359 22.91 -9.73 -11.26
CA SER A 359 24.05 -10.66 -11.26
C SER A 359 24.00 -11.69 -12.40
N THR A 360 22.82 -12.00 -12.91
CA THR A 360 22.65 -12.87 -14.08
C THR A 360 22.74 -12.14 -15.42
N GLY A 361 22.87 -10.81 -15.41
CA GLY A 361 22.92 -9.99 -16.61
C GLY A 361 21.58 -9.82 -17.33
N ARG A 362 20.47 -10.25 -16.69
CA ARG A 362 19.09 -10.11 -17.23
C ARG A 362 18.56 -8.68 -17.13
N ALA A 363 19.18 -7.86 -16.29
CA ALA A 363 18.88 -6.44 -16.17
C ALA A 363 20.13 -5.59 -15.98
N LYS A 364 19.99 -4.29 -16.23
CA LYS A 364 20.98 -3.26 -15.92
C LYS A 364 20.37 -2.23 -14.98
N ARG A 365 21.14 -1.80 -13.99
CA ARG A 365 20.78 -0.64 -13.17
C ARG A 365 21.19 0.63 -13.90
N ILE A 366 20.23 1.40 -14.38
CA ILE A 366 20.47 2.67 -15.09
C ILE A 366 20.58 3.86 -14.14
N TYR A 367 20.03 3.74 -12.92
CA TYR A 367 20.10 4.77 -11.89
C TYR A 367 20.02 4.17 -10.49
N THR A 368 20.70 4.83 -9.54
CA THR A 368 20.48 4.68 -8.11
C THR A 368 20.70 6.03 -7.43
N GLY A 369 19.76 6.45 -6.58
CA GLY A 369 19.83 7.75 -5.92
C GLY A 369 18.46 8.24 -5.45
N ASP A 370 18.39 9.52 -5.10
CA ASP A 370 17.14 10.15 -4.65
C ASP A 370 16.18 10.44 -5.81
N PHE A 371 14.98 10.93 -5.45
CA PHE A 371 13.97 11.33 -6.41
C PHE A 371 14.44 12.47 -7.33
N ALA A 372 15.08 13.49 -6.76
CA ALA A 372 15.52 14.68 -7.49
C ALA A 372 16.50 14.34 -8.62
N GLY A 373 17.42 13.41 -8.42
CA GLY A 373 18.31 12.91 -9.46
C GLY A 373 17.61 12.06 -10.50
N ALA A 374 16.59 11.28 -10.12
CA ALA A 374 15.84 10.43 -11.05
C ALA A 374 15.03 11.26 -12.07
N VAL A 375 14.45 12.38 -11.62
CA VAL A 375 13.63 13.28 -12.45
C VAL A 375 14.42 14.43 -13.07
N ARG A 376 15.70 14.59 -12.73
CA ARG A 376 16.55 15.68 -13.23
C ARG A 376 16.68 15.61 -14.74
N ARG A 377 16.25 16.67 -15.41
CA ARG A 377 16.41 16.81 -16.86
C ARG A 377 17.86 17.13 -17.20
N THR A 378 18.41 16.45 -18.18
CA THR A 378 19.73 16.74 -18.78
C THR A 378 19.61 16.67 -20.30
N PRO A 379 20.59 17.18 -21.07
CA PRO A 379 20.60 17.01 -22.53
C PRO A 379 20.50 15.54 -22.97
N GLU A 380 21.10 14.62 -22.20
CA GLU A 380 21.06 13.18 -22.45
C GLU A 380 19.71 12.57 -22.06
N HIS A 381 19.10 13.08 -20.98
CA HIS A 381 17.85 12.59 -20.42
C HIS A 381 16.84 13.74 -20.26
N PRO A 382 16.20 14.20 -21.35
CA PRO A 382 15.33 15.39 -21.33
C PRO A 382 14.07 15.22 -20.48
N ALA A 383 13.65 13.98 -20.21
CA ALA A 383 12.54 13.64 -19.31
C ALA A 383 13.04 13.11 -17.94
N GLY A 384 14.32 13.28 -17.63
CA GLY A 384 15.00 12.57 -16.55
C GLY A 384 15.27 11.11 -16.87
N ILE A 385 16.20 10.49 -16.15
CA ILE A 385 16.58 9.08 -16.36
C ILE A 385 15.40 8.14 -16.09
N ILE A 386 14.47 8.51 -15.21
CA ILE A 386 13.20 7.81 -15.00
C ILE A 386 12.38 7.69 -16.29
N GLY A 387 12.49 8.66 -17.20
CA GLY A 387 11.79 8.67 -18.47
C GLY A 387 12.23 7.54 -19.42
N GLU A 388 13.36 6.88 -19.16
CA GLU A 388 13.83 5.74 -19.97
C GLU A 388 13.18 4.42 -19.59
N MET A 389 12.42 4.38 -18.49
CA MET A 389 11.75 3.17 -18.03
C MET A 389 10.60 2.79 -18.97
N GLU A 390 10.48 1.49 -19.24
CA GLU A 390 9.47 0.91 -20.14
C GLU A 390 8.63 -0.15 -19.42
N PRO A 391 7.44 -0.49 -19.93
CA PRO A 391 6.63 -1.56 -19.36
C PRO A 391 7.42 -2.86 -19.15
N GLY A 392 7.30 -3.45 -17.97
CA GLY A 392 8.05 -4.64 -17.54
C GLY A 392 9.41 -4.34 -16.88
N ASP A 393 9.92 -3.10 -16.93
CA ASP A 393 11.07 -2.70 -16.13
C ASP A 393 10.72 -2.62 -14.63
N ILE A 394 11.73 -2.71 -13.76
CA ILE A 394 11.53 -2.75 -12.30
C ILE A 394 12.03 -1.46 -11.65
N ILE A 395 11.25 -0.91 -10.73
CA ILE A 395 11.69 0.12 -9.78
C ILE A 395 11.79 -0.53 -8.40
N ALA A 396 12.96 -0.43 -7.78
CA ALA A 396 13.18 -0.87 -6.40
C ALA A 396 13.31 0.32 -5.45
N TYR A 397 12.76 0.17 -4.25
CA TYR A 397 12.70 1.22 -3.22
C TYR A 397 13.53 0.77 -2.02
N GLU A 398 14.61 1.50 -1.75
CA GLU A 398 15.52 1.24 -0.65
C GLU A 398 15.29 2.23 0.48
N LEU A 399 15.14 1.69 1.70
CA LEU A 399 15.06 2.45 2.94
C LEU A 399 16.10 1.90 3.92
N LYS A 400 16.87 2.81 4.54
CA LYS A 400 17.88 2.46 5.56
C LYS A 400 18.88 1.37 5.11
N GLY A 401 19.20 1.31 3.81
CA GLY A 401 20.15 0.35 3.24
C GLY A 401 19.53 -0.98 2.80
N GLU A 402 18.21 -1.15 2.88
CA GLU A 402 17.51 -2.39 2.48
C GLU A 402 16.48 -2.08 1.38
N ILE A 403 16.50 -2.86 0.29
CA ILE A 403 15.44 -2.83 -0.72
C ILE A 403 14.18 -3.46 -0.13
N CYS A 404 13.27 -2.61 0.36
CA CYS A 404 12.06 -3.02 1.05
C CYS A 404 10.90 -3.34 0.09
N HIS A 405 10.89 -2.71 -1.10
CA HIS A 405 9.81 -2.87 -2.07
C HIS A 405 10.31 -2.89 -3.51
N VAL A 406 9.53 -3.51 -4.39
CA VAL A 406 9.72 -3.47 -5.84
C VAL A 406 8.37 -3.29 -6.53
N ALA A 407 8.37 -2.57 -7.64
CA ALA A 407 7.21 -2.38 -8.49
C ALA A 407 7.58 -2.55 -9.95
N VAL A 408 6.62 -2.96 -10.77
CA VAL A 408 6.79 -3.11 -12.21
C VAL A 408 6.26 -1.86 -12.91
N VAL A 409 7.02 -1.31 -13.84
CA VAL A 409 6.57 -0.22 -14.69
C VAL A 409 5.49 -0.74 -15.63
N VAL A 410 4.37 -0.03 -15.71
CA VAL A 410 3.21 -0.40 -16.57
C VAL A 410 2.86 0.68 -17.58
N GLY A 411 3.63 1.77 -17.62
CA GLY A 411 3.49 2.81 -18.63
C GLY A 411 3.76 4.19 -18.05
N LYS A 412 3.12 5.18 -18.65
CA LYS A 412 3.22 6.60 -18.29
C LYS A 412 1.84 7.22 -18.33
N ASP A 413 1.61 8.23 -17.50
CA ASP A 413 0.45 9.11 -17.63
C ASP A 413 0.56 9.96 -18.93
N PRO A 414 -0.47 10.73 -19.29
CA PRO A 414 -0.44 11.58 -20.49
C PRO A 414 0.65 12.68 -20.47
N SER A 415 1.19 13.05 -19.30
CA SER A 415 2.32 13.99 -19.18
C SER A 415 3.69 13.33 -19.35
N GLY A 416 3.73 12.00 -19.42
CA GLY A 416 4.95 11.21 -19.48
C GLY A 416 5.46 10.75 -18.11
N TYR A 417 4.70 10.96 -17.03
CA TYR A 417 5.04 10.56 -15.67
C TYR A 417 4.93 9.04 -15.51
N VAL A 418 5.97 8.38 -15.02
CA VAL A 418 6.01 6.91 -14.95
C VAL A 418 4.98 6.35 -13.97
N THR A 419 4.32 5.27 -14.38
CA THR A 419 3.31 4.57 -13.58
C THR A 419 3.70 3.10 -13.36
N ILE A 420 3.27 2.56 -12.22
CA ILE A 420 3.65 1.23 -11.76
C ILE A 420 2.44 0.36 -11.42
N ALA A 421 2.70 -0.95 -11.35
CA ALA A 421 1.88 -1.92 -10.65
C ALA A 421 2.72 -2.68 -9.61
N SER A 422 2.11 -2.98 -8.46
CA SER A 422 2.73 -3.79 -7.40
C SER A 422 1.67 -4.47 -6.55
N HIS A 423 2.05 -5.56 -5.88
CA HIS A 423 1.32 -6.11 -4.73
C HIS A 423 1.89 -5.55 -3.42
N THR A 424 1.24 -5.83 -2.29
CA THR A 424 1.49 -5.21 -0.97
C THR A 424 1.03 -3.75 -0.95
N SER A 425 -0.23 -3.56 -0.56
CA SER A 425 -1.09 -2.43 -0.96
C SER A 425 -1.14 -2.37 -2.48
N ASP A 426 -2.01 -3.20 -3.05
CA ASP A 426 -2.05 -3.43 -4.50
C ASP A 426 -2.19 -2.10 -5.24
N ARG A 427 -1.42 -1.91 -6.31
CA ARG A 427 -1.34 -0.66 -7.09
C ARG A 427 -1.42 -0.98 -8.57
N LEU A 428 -2.11 -0.14 -9.34
CA LEU A 428 -2.17 -0.21 -10.80
C LEU A 428 -2.26 1.20 -11.40
N PHE A 429 -1.43 1.46 -12.43
CA PHE A 429 -1.21 2.78 -13.03
C PHE A 429 -0.81 3.86 -12.01
N PHE A 430 -0.28 3.43 -10.87
CA PHE A 430 0.01 4.28 -9.73
C PHE A 430 1.26 5.11 -10.02
N PRO A 431 1.31 6.41 -9.68
CA PRO A 431 2.53 7.19 -9.86
C PRO A 431 3.69 6.57 -9.06
N TRP A 432 4.84 6.40 -9.72
CA TRP A 432 5.94 5.56 -9.21
C TRP A 432 6.51 5.98 -7.85
N ASP A 433 6.48 7.26 -7.52
CA ASP A 433 7.00 7.83 -6.28
C ASP A 433 5.94 8.03 -5.19
N MET A 434 4.65 7.87 -5.52
CA MET A 434 3.58 8.06 -4.55
C MET A 434 3.66 6.98 -3.45
N GLY A 435 3.60 7.42 -2.19
CA GLY A 435 3.86 6.59 -1.01
C GLY A 435 5.30 6.59 -0.53
N TRP A 436 6.18 7.38 -1.17
CA TRP A 436 7.59 7.52 -0.80
C TRP A 436 7.93 8.99 -0.51
N ASN A 437 9.10 9.20 0.10
CA ASN A 437 9.61 10.52 0.52
C ASN A 437 11.11 10.67 0.22
N ASP A 438 11.67 11.84 0.51
CA ASP A 438 13.06 12.20 0.22
C ASP A 438 14.13 11.29 0.87
N ASN A 439 13.77 10.44 1.84
CA ASN A 439 14.68 9.43 2.40
C ASN A 439 14.78 8.15 1.55
N THR A 440 13.99 8.04 0.49
CA THR A 440 13.94 6.84 -0.36
C THR A 440 15.04 6.87 -1.40
N VAL A 441 15.81 5.79 -1.48
CA VAL A 441 16.76 5.57 -2.57
C VAL A 441 16.09 4.70 -3.63
N PHE A 442 15.95 5.23 -4.84
CA PHE A 442 15.31 4.55 -5.96
C PHE A 442 16.34 3.85 -6.82
N TRP A 443 16.05 2.61 -7.21
CA TRP A 443 16.86 1.85 -8.15
C TRP A 443 16.05 1.62 -9.43
N LEU A 444 16.54 2.13 -10.55
CA LEU A 444 15.91 1.94 -11.86
C LEU A 444 16.58 0.76 -12.56
N ILE A 445 15.84 -0.34 -12.68
CA ILE A 445 16.33 -1.63 -13.17
C ILE A 445 15.68 -1.92 -14.53
N LYS A 446 16.46 -1.71 -15.59
CA LYS A 446 16.03 -1.93 -16.98
C LYS A 446 16.26 -3.38 -17.39
N ILE A 447 15.21 -4.08 -17.82
CA ILE A 447 15.33 -5.47 -18.29
C ILE A 447 15.98 -5.47 -19.68
N VAL A 448 16.96 -6.34 -19.89
CA VAL A 448 17.77 -6.42 -21.12
C VAL A 448 17.85 -7.84 -21.69
N TYR A 449 16.88 -8.68 -21.30
CA TYR A 449 16.85 -10.13 -21.56
C TYR A 449 16.67 -10.48 -23.04
#